data_AF-A0A3C0S6A4-F1
#
_entry.id   AF-A0A3C0S6A4-F1
#
_cell.length_a   1.000
_cell.length_b   1.000
_cell.length_c   1.000
_cell.angle_alpha   90.00
_cell.angle_beta   90.00
_cell.angle_gamma   90.00
#
_symmetry.space_group_name_H-M   'P 1'
#
loop_
_entity.id
_entity.type
_entity.pdbx_description
1 polymer ?
#
loop_
_entity_poly.entity_id
_entity_poly.type
_entity_poly.pdbx_seq_one_letter_code
_entity_poly.pdbx_strand_id
1 'polypeptide(L)'
;MSIPEIVSFFEKIGVNPVIIMTILLICVVAAFLLRFLNSEGPLTWRLFKTKQKSRPDWGQIHTDLRQLAKDIQKQQEFRDLTGIFVHPDKIEKLIALRDSSNGEFDWPEIKAARSFIDLNTEQPKIRIGVCAKIFDIFIITLFSVGGICFTLLFSILVVIIATENDVRPSLLASLPLFCVSILFNFMLMQSLRRNYRSAKLIAKTLGRR
;
A
#
# COMPACT_ATOMS: atom_id res chain seq x y z
N MET A 1 -8.37 21.18 33.88
CA MET A 1 -7.08 21.70 33.40
C MET A 1 -7.39 22.77 32.39
N SER A 2 -7.03 24.02 32.69
CA SER A 2 -7.36 25.17 31.86
C SER A 2 -6.38 25.28 30.67
N ILE A 3 -6.80 25.88 29.56
CA ILE A 3 -5.99 26.04 28.33
C ILE A 3 -4.58 26.63 28.60
N PRO A 4 -4.39 27.62 29.50
CA PRO A 4 -3.07 28.14 29.84
C PRO A 4 -2.15 27.10 30.52
N GLU A 5 -2.70 26.14 31.25
CA GLU A 5 -1.93 25.08 31.91
C GLU A 5 -1.36 24.07 30.93
N ILE A 6 -2.05 23.81 29.81
CA ILE A 6 -1.59 22.88 28.78
C ILE A 6 -0.50 23.53 27.93
N VAL A 7 -0.68 24.80 27.55
CA VAL A 7 0.33 25.56 26.80
C VAL A 7 1.61 25.74 27.62
N SER A 8 1.50 26.12 28.90
CA SER A 8 2.64 26.24 29.80
C SER A 8 3.31 24.90 30.13
N PHE A 9 2.58 23.78 30.03
CA PHE A 9 3.14 22.43 30.14
C PHE A 9 3.99 22.05 28.92
N PHE A 10 3.53 22.35 27.70
CA PHE A 10 4.31 22.12 26.48
C PHE A 10 5.52 23.07 26.36
N GLU A 11 5.40 24.33 26.79
CA GLU A 11 6.55 25.25 26.92
C GLU A 11 7.56 24.77 27.96
N LYS A 12 7.12 24.24 29.12
CA LYS A 12 8.00 23.67 30.15
C LYS A 12 8.81 22.46 29.69
N ILE A 13 8.29 21.71 28.72
CA ILE A 13 8.97 20.53 28.16
C ILE A 13 9.86 20.93 26.95
N GLY A 14 9.81 22.20 26.52
CA GLY A 14 10.63 22.73 25.44
C GLY A 14 10.26 22.21 24.05
N VAL A 15 9.10 21.57 23.90
CA VAL A 15 8.68 20.95 22.64
C VAL A 15 7.59 21.81 22.00
N ASN A 16 7.99 22.56 20.97
CA ASN A 16 7.06 23.40 20.22
C ASN A 16 6.04 22.54 19.45
N PRO A 17 4.73 22.72 19.66
CA PRO A 17 3.69 21.92 18.99
C PRO A 17 3.73 22.04 17.46
N VAL A 18 4.25 23.14 16.92
CA VAL A 18 4.48 23.31 15.47
C VAL A 18 5.54 22.32 14.97
N ILE A 19 6.58 22.04 15.77
CA ILE A 19 7.65 21.09 15.41
C ILE A 19 7.08 19.67 15.35
N ILE A 20 6.21 19.28 16.30
CA ILE A 20 5.55 17.96 16.29
C ILE A 20 4.71 17.79 15.02
N MET A 21 3.91 18.81 14.67
CA MET A 21 3.07 18.78 13.46
C MET A 21 3.92 18.70 12.19
N THR A 22 5.04 19.41 12.16
CA THR A 22 6.00 19.36 11.03
C THR A 22 6.61 17.97 10.88
N ILE A 23 7.01 17.32 11.98
CA ILE A 23 7.57 15.96 11.97
C ILE A 23 6.53 14.95 11.48
N LEU A 24 5.29 15.03 11.96
CA LEU A 24 4.19 14.16 11.50
C LEU A 24 3.92 14.32 10.00
N LEU A 25 3.90 15.56 9.50
CA LEU A 25 3.73 15.85 8.07
C LEU A 25 4.88 15.25 7.24
N ILE A 26 6.13 15.42 7.69
CA ILE A 26 7.31 14.84 7.04
C ILE A 26 7.21 13.31 6.99
N CYS A 27 6.79 12.66 8.08
CA CYS A 27 6.60 11.21 8.13
C CYS A 27 5.53 10.72 7.13
N VAL A 28 4.41 11.45 7.01
CA VAL A 28 3.33 11.12 6.06
C VAL A 28 3.80 11.29 4.61
N VAL A 29 4.49 12.39 4.29
CA VAL A 29 5.06 12.64 2.97
C VAL A 29 6.14 11.61 2.63
N ALA A 30 7.01 11.25 3.58
CA ALA A 30 8.03 10.22 3.39
C ALA A 30 7.41 8.83 3.15
N ALA A 31 6.35 8.47 3.89
CA ALA A 31 5.63 7.22 3.66
C ALA A 31 4.95 7.18 2.28
N PHE A 32 4.44 8.31 1.80
CA PHE A 32 3.88 8.45 0.46
C PHE A 32 4.94 8.31 -0.64
N LEU A 33 6.09 8.98 -0.47
CA LEU A 33 7.24 8.88 -1.39
C LEU A 33 7.85 7.48 -1.43
N LEU A 34 7.97 6.80 -0.29
CA LEU A 34 8.44 5.41 -0.23
C LEU A 34 7.49 4.47 -0.98
N ARG A 35 6.17 4.72 -0.93
CA ARG A 35 5.18 3.97 -1.72
C ARG A 35 5.31 4.25 -3.21
N PHE A 36 5.57 5.50 -3.59
CA PHE A 36 5.78 5.89 -5.00
C PHE A 36 7.04 5.23 -5.58
N LEU A 37 8.16 5.29 -4.84
CA LEU A 37 9.43 4.66 -5.22
C LEU A 37 9.37 3.12 -5.28
N ASN A 38 8.55 2.48 -4.46
CA ASN A 38 8.31 1.03 -4.55
C ASN A 38 7.31 0.64 -5.66
N SER A 39 6.56 1.60 -6.22
CA SER A 39 5.55 1.33 -7.25
C SER A 39 6.09 1.40 -8.67
N GLU A 40 7.26 2.01 -8.88
CA GLU A 40 7.94 2.09 -10.18
C GLU A 40 9.28 1.37 -10.10
N GLY A 41 9.28 0.08 -10.46
CA GLY A 41 10.50 -0.73 -10.48
C GLY A 41 11.52 -0.22 -11.52
N PRO A 42 12.80 -0.06 -11.16
CA PRO A 42 13.87 0.24 -12.11
C PRO A 42 14.26 -1.04 -12.84
N LEU A 43 13.44 -1.49 -13.79
CA LEU A 43 13.66 -2.74 -14.54
C LEU A 43 13.71 -2.57 -16.06
N THR A 44 13.38 -1.41 -16.59
CA THR A 44 13.40 -1.16 -18.04
C THR A 44 14.79 -0.90 -18.62
N TRP A 45 15.79 -0.49 -17.82
CA TRP A 45 17.11 -0.12 -18.37
C TRP A 45 18.15 -1.25 -18.41
N ARG A 46 17.98 -2.35 -17.65
CA ARG A 46 18.96 -3.46 -17.62
C ARG A 46 18.71 -4.55 -18.67
N LEU A 47 17.49 -4.69 -19.18
CA LEU A 47 17.18 -5.68 -20.23
C LEU A 47 17.75 -5.31 -21.61
N PHE A 48 18.12 -4.05 -21.83
CA PHE A 48 18.67 -3.58 -23.10
C PHE A 48 20.18 -3.74 -23.27
N LYS A 49 20.93 -4.15 -22.22
CA LYS A 49 22.41 -4.13 -22.26
C LYS A 49 23.09 -5.47 -22.54
N THR A 50 22.34 -6.56 -22.64
CA THR A 50 22.93 -7.90 -22.79
C THR A 50 22.27 -8.66 -23.93
N LYS A 51 22.66 -8.34 -25.17
CA LYS A 51 22.75 -9.28 -26.30
C LYS A 51 23.28 -8.53 -27.54
N GLN A 52 24.59 -8.30 -27.56
CA GLN A 52 25.26 -7.88 -28.79
C GLN A 52 26.65 -8.50 -28.87
N LYS A 53 26.69 -9.83 -29.09
CA LYS A 53 27.91 -10.52 -29.55
C LYS A 53 27.60 -11.88 -30.17
N SER A 54 26.96 -11.85 -31.32
CA SER A 54 27.06 -12.86 -32.38
C SER A 54 26.31 -12.34 -33.61
N ARG A 55 26.86 -12.54 -34.82
CA ARG A 55 26.15 -12.23 -36.07
C ARG A 55 24.85 -13.04 -36.08
N PRO A 56 23.68 -12.41 -36.22
CA PRO A 56 22.44 -13.13 -36.04
C PRO A 56 22.07 -13.84 -37.34
N ASP A 57 21.60 -15.08 -37.20
CA ASP A 57 20.99 -15.84 -38.28
C ASP A 57 19.56 -15.29 -38.50
N TRP A 58 19.34 -14.64 -39.66
CA TRP A 58 18.12 -13.90 -39.94
C TRP A 58 16.85 -14.76 -39.90
N GLY A 59 16.95 -16.06 -40.19
CA GLY A 59 15.82 -16.99 -40.06
C GLY A 59 15.37 -17.18 -38.61
N GLN A 60 16.31 -17.19 -37.67
CA GLN A 60 16.02 -17.38 -36.25
C GLN A 60 15.43 -16.11 -35.62
N ILE A 61 15.89 -14.92 -36.04
CA ILE A 61 15.36 -13.62 -35.60
C ILE A 61 13.86 -13.50 -35.92
N HIS A 62 13.41 -13.91 -37.11
CA HIS A 62 11.99 -13.81 -37.48
C HIS A 62 11.08 -14.68 -36.62
N THR A 63 11.54 -15.89 -36.26
CA THR A 63 10.82 -16.79 -35.37
C THR A 63 10.75 -16.25 -33.95
N ASP A 64 11.88 -15.74 -33.44
CA ASP A 64 11.98 -15.14 -32.11
C ASP A 64 11.13 -13.86 -32.00
N LEU A 65 11.11 -13.02 -33.03
CA LEU A 65 10.26 -11.82 -33.09
C LEU A 65 8.77 -12.16 -33.11
N ARG A 66 8.39 -13.22 -33.85
CA ARG A 66 6.99 -13.68 -33.90
C ARG A 66 6.54 -14.25 -32.55
N GLN A 67 7.43 -14.96 -31.86
CA GLN A 67 7.16 -15.48 -30.53
C GLN A 67 7.07 -14.35 -29.50
N LEU A 68 7.98 -13.38 -29.55
CA LEU A 68 7.97 -12.20 -28.70
C LEU A 68 6.68 -11.38 -28.88
N ALA A 69 6.21 -11.21 -30.12
CA ALA A 69 4.96 -10.51 -30.41
C ALA A 69 3.74 -11.20 -29.77
N LYS A 70 3.67 -12.53 -29.83
CA LYS A 70 2.63 -13.32 -29.16
C LYS A 70 2.68 -13.20 -27.64
N ASP A 71 3.89 -13.23 -27.08
CA ASP A 71 4.11 -13.10 -25.64
C ASP A 71 3.70 -11.72 -25.12
N ILE A 72 4.07 -10.66 -25.85
CA ILE A 72 3.64 -9.29 -25.55
C ILE A 72 2.11 -9.17 -25.65
N GLN A 73 1.50 -9.75 -26.69
CA GLN A 73 0.05 -9.74 -26.86
C GLN A 73 -0.66 -10.47 -25.70
N LYS A 74 -0.21 -11.68 -25.34
CA LYS A 74 -0.76 -12.46 -24.21
C LYS A 74 -0.65 -11.68 -22.89
N GLN A 75 0.48 -11.01 -22.68
CA GLN A 75 0.69 -10.18 -21.49
C GLN A 75 -0.23 -8.94 -21.48
N GLN A 76 -0.44 -8.30 -22.63
CA GLN A 76 -1.31 -7.14 -22.78
C GLN A 76 -2.77 -7.55 -22.52
N GLU A 77 -3.26 -8.60 -23.17
CA GLU A 77 -4.62 -9.14 -22.97
C GLU A 77 -4.86 -9.53 -21.50
N PHE A 78 -3.90 -10.21 -20.88
CA PHE A 78 -4.02 -10.58 -19.46
C PHE A 78 -4.04 -9.34 -18.56
N ARG A 79 -3.23 -8.32 -18.87
CA ARG A 79 -3.22 -7.05 -18.13
C ARG A 79 -4.53 -6.30 -18.29
N ASP A 80 -5.10 -6.26 -19.48
CA ASP A 80 -6.34 -5.54 -19.74
C ASP A 80 -7.52 -6.21 -19.01
N LEU A 81 -7.51 -7.54 -18.90
CA LEU A 81 -8.53 -8.31 -18.17
C LEU A 81 -8.38 -8.27 -16.65
N THR A 82 -7.15 -8.32 -16.12
CA THR A 82 -6.91 -8.55 -14.68
C THR A 82 -6.26 -7.35 -13.97
N GLY A 83 -5.70 -6.42 -14.73
CA GLY A 83 -4.90 -5.31 -14.23
C GLY A 83 -3.55 -5.75 -13.63
N ILE A 84 -3.09 -6.99 -13.84
CA ILE A 84 -1.85 -7.53 -13.28
C ILE A 84 -0.76 -7.53 -14.36
N PHE A 85 0.41 -6.95 -14.05
CA PHE A 85 1.59 -7.03 -14.89
C PHE A 85 2.46 -8.23 -14.46
N VAL A 86 2.70 -9.15 -15.39
CA VAL A 86 3.44 -10.40 -15.13
C VAL A 86 4.07 -10.92 -16.42
N HIS A 87 5.21 -11.61 -16.30
CA HIS A 87 5.84 -12.26 -17.43
C HIS A 87 4.96 -13.42 -17.97
N PRO A 88 4.91 -13.65 -19.30
CA PRO A 88 4.03 -14.63 -19.94
C PRO A 88 4.08 -16.04 -19.32
N ASP A 89 5.27 -16.51 -18.93
CA ASP A 89 5.52 -17.81 -18.32
C ASP A 89 4.86 -18.00 -16.94
N LYS A 90 4.48 -16.92 -16.26
CA LYS A 90 3.80 -16.98 -14.95
C LYS A 90 2.30 -16.73 -15.02
N ILE A 91 1.76 -16.38 -16.18
CA ILE A 91 0.31 -16.15 -16.36
C ILE A 91 -0.47 -17.43 -16.01
N GLU A 92 -0.02 -18.57 -16.52
CA GLU A 92 -0.67 -19.87 -16.27
C GLU A 92 -0.62 -20.26 -14.80
N LYS A 93 0.44 -19.88 -14.07
CA LYS A 93 0.52 -20.11 -12.62
C LYS A 93 -0.48 -19.26 -11.84
N LEU A 94 -0.77 -18.04 -12.30
CA LEU A 94 -1.81 -17.20 -11.70
C LEU A 94 -3.22 -17.70 -11.99
N ILE A 95 -3.45 -18.20 -13.20
CA ILE A 95 -4.70 -18.84 -13.58
C ILE A 95 -4.91 -20.10 -12.73
N ALA A 96 -3.90 -20.97 -12.66
CA ALA A 96 -3.93 -22.16 -11.82
C ALA A 96 -4.15 -21.84 -10.34
N LEU A 97 -3.58 -20.75 -9.82
CA LEU A 97 -3.84 -20.27 -8.46
C LEU A 97 -5.32 -19.94 -8.25
N ARG A 98 -5.92 -19.19 -9.19
CA ARG A 98 -7.36 -18.85 -9.15
C ARG A 98 -8.23 -20.10 -9.25
N ASP A 99 -7.92 -20.99 -10.17
CA ASP A 99 -8.69 -22.23 -10.39
C ASP A 99 -8.57 -23.17 -9.18
N SER A 100 -7.40 -23.22 -8.55
CA SER A 100 -7.19 -23.97 -7.29
C SER A 100 -7.98 -23.42 -6.12
N SER A 101 -8.50 -22.20 -6.22
CA SER A 101 -9.44 -21.64 -5.24
C SER A 101 -10.92 -21.85 -5.60
N ASN A 102 -11.23 -22.62 -6.66
CA ASN A 102 -12.60 -22.78 -7.19
C ASN A 102 -13.29 -21.44 -7.49
N GLY A 103 -12.53 -20.39 -7.81
CA GLY A 103 -13.08 -19.05 -8.02
C GLY A 103 -13.49 -18.30 -6.74
N GLU A 104 -13.07 -18.76 -5.55
CA GLU A 104 -13.28 -18.05 -4.28
C GLU A 104 -12.59 -16.68 -4.25
N PHE A 105 -11.57 -16.48 -5.08
CA PHE A 105 -10.84 -15.21 -5.21
C PHE A 105 -10.96 -14.59 -6.59
N ASP A 106 -11.29 -13.31 -6.60
CA ASP A 106 -11.30 -12.50 -7.82
C ASP A 106 -9.91 -11.93 -8.13
N TRP A 107 -9.71 -11.55 -9.39
CA TRP A 107 -8.47 -10.93 -9.87
C TRP A 107 -8.00 -9.72 -9.05
N PRO A 108 -8.87 -8.82 -8.52
CA PRO A 108 -8.45 -7.72 -7.66
C PRO A 108 -7.81 -8.16 -6.34
N GLU A 109 -8.19 -9.31 -5.78
CA GLU A 109 -7.63 -9.84 -4.55
C GLU A 109 -6.28 -10.50 -4.80
N ILE A 110 -6.17 -11.27 -5.89
CA ILE A 110 -4.91 -11.83 -6.37
C ILE A 110 -3.93 -10.70 -6.71
N LYS A 111 -4.41 -9.62 -7.33
CA LYS A 111 -3.63 -8.41 -7.62
C LYS A 111 -3.13 -7.74 -6.35
N ALA A 112 -3.98 -7.60 -5.32
CA ALA A 112 -3.57 -7.02 -4.05
C ALA A 112 -2.54 -7.91 -3.32
N ALA A 113 -2.69 -9.23 -3.38
CA ALA A 113 -1.77 -10.18 -2.74
C ALA A 113 -0.47 -10.41 -3.52
N ARG A 114 -0.32 -9.83 -4.71
CA ARG A 114 0.75 -10.11 -5.69
C ARG A 114 2.15 -10.16 -5.10
N SER A 115 2.50 -9.21 -4.23
CA SER A 115 3.83 -9.11 -3.61
C SER A 115 4.18 -10.28 -2.68
N PHE A 116 3.18 -11.08 -2.27
CA PHE A 116 3.33 -12.22 -1.37
C PHE A 116 3.21 -13.57 -2.10
N ILE A 117 2.89 -13.57 -3.39
CA ILE A 117 2.73 -14.78 -4.21
C ILE A 117 4.07 -15.12 -4.85
N ASP A 118 4.65 -16.24 -4.45
CA ASP A 118 5.83 -16.82 -5.10
C ASP A 118 5.40 -17.64 -6.32
N LEU A 119 5.81 -17.20 -7.51
CA LEU A 119 5.55 -17.87 -8.78
C LEU A 119 6.78 -18.61 -9.33
N ASN A 120 7.90 -18.58 -8.60
CA ASN A 120 9.12 -19.23 -9.03
C ASN A 120 9.10 -20.72 -8.72
N THR A 121 8.30 -21.13 -7.72
CA THR A 121 8.01 -22.54 -7.43
C THR A 121 7.08 -23.17 -8.46
N GLU A 122 7.13 -24.50 -8.60
CA GLU A 122 6.25 -25.25 -9.52
C GLU A 122 4.77 -24.95 -9.26
N GLN A 123 4.37 -25.01 -7.99
CA GLN A 123 3.07 -24.58 -7.52
C GLN A 123 3.16 -23.17 -6.91
N PRO A 124 2.23 -22.26 -7.21
CA PRO A 124 2.22 -20.92 -6.62
C PRO A 124 2.01 -21.03 -5.11
N LYS A 125 2.94 -20.48 -4.32
CA LYS A 125 2.89 -20.51 -2.86
C LYS A 125 2.86 -19.10 -2.30
N ILE A 126 2.08 -18.89 -1.24
CA ILE A 126 2.04 -17.60 -0.55
C ILE A 126 3.06 -17.59 0.57
N ARG A 127 4.00 -16.65 0.52
CA ARG A 127 5.04 -16.47 1.53
C ARG A 127 4.82 -15.15 2.25
N ILE A 128 4.26 -15.22 3.45
CA ILE A 128 4.13 -14.08 4.35
C ILE A 128 5.31 -14.08 5.32
N GLY A 129 6.30 -13.24 5.05
CA GLY A 129 7.47 -13.08 5.91
C GLY A 129 7.12 -12.48 7.28
N VAL A 130 7.98 -12.71 8.28
CA VAL A 130 7.82 -12.17 9.64
C VAL A 130 7.79 -10.64 9.63
N CYS A 131 8.62 -10.00 8.81
CA CYS A 131 8.63 -8.53 8.66
C CYS A 131 7.27 -7.98 8.22
N ALA A 132 6.54 -8.68 7.35
CA ALA A 132 5.22 -8.23 6.90
C ALA A 132 4.17 -8.30 8.03
N LYS A 133 4.29 -9.29 8.92
CA LYS A 133 3.44 -9.39 10.13
C LYS A 133 3.73 -8.25 11.10
N ILE A 134 5.01 -7.97 11.34
CA ILE A 134 5.44 -6.86 12.21
C ILE A 134 4.98 -5.53 11.63
N PHE A 135 5.11 -5.35 10.31
CA PHE A 135 4.64 -4.15 9.62
C PHE A 135 3.12 -3.97 9.75
N ASP A 136 2.31 -5.05 9.62
CA ASP A 136 0.86 -4.96 9.85
C ASP A 136 0.53 -4.50 11.27
N ILE A 137 1.21 -5.04 12.28
CA ILE A 137 1.05 -4.63 13.69
C ILE A 137 1.47 -3.16 13.86
N PHE A 138 2.61 -2.77 13.29
CA PHE A 138 3.11 -1.40 13.35
C PHE A 138 2.11 -0.41 12.72
N ILE A 139 1.55 -0.73 11.55
CA ILE A 139 0.52 0.09 10.89
C ILE A 139 -0.74 0.20 11.77
N ILE A 140 -1.20 -0.89 12.38
CA ILE A 140 -2.33 -0.84 13.30
C ILE A 140 -2.03 0.11 14.46
N THR A 141 -0.89 -0.05 15.12
CA THR A 141 -0.51 0.76 16.29
C THR A 141 -0.31 2.22 15.93
N LEU A 142 0.37 2.51 14.82
CA LEU A 142 0.63 3.87 14.36
C LEU A 142 -0.66 4.60 14.00
N PHE A 143 -1.57 3.96 13.25
CA PHE A 143 -2.83 4.60 12.84
C PHE A 143 -3.89 4.61 13.93
N SER A 144 -3.91 3.63 14.84
CA SER A 144 -4.81 3.66 15.98
C SER A 144 -4.37 4.72 16.99
N VAL A 145 -3.15 4.62 17.51
CA VAL A 145 -2.66 5.53 18.55
C VAL A 145 -2.38 6.91 17.97
N GLY A 146 -1.63 6.98 16.86
CA GLY A 146 -1.30 8.25 16.20
C GLY A 146 -2.53 8.94 15.61
N GLY A 147 -3.46 8.19 15.01
CA GLY A 147 -4.71 8.75 14.48
C GLY A 147 -5.61 9.30 15.59
N ILE A 148 -5.75 8.59 16.72
CA ILE A 148 -6.50 9.08 17.89
C ILE A 148 -5.82 10.34 18.47
N CYS A 149 -4.51 10.33 18.66
CA CYS A 149 -3.80 11.51 19.17
C CYS A 149 -3.93 12.71 18.22
N PHE A 150 -3.77 12.50 16.91
CA PHE A 150 -3.90 13.56 15.92
C PHE A 150 -5.31 14.13 15.88
N THR A 151 -6.35 13.27 15.86
CA THR A 151 -7.76 13.70 15.87
C THR A 151 -8.11 14.47 17.14
N LEU A 152 -7.60 14.06 18.31
CA LEU A 152 -7.76 14.79 19.56
C LEU A 152 -7.07 16.16 19.53
N LEU A 153 -5.81 16.22 19.13
CA LEU A 153 -5.05 17.47 19.03
C LEU A 153 -5.69 18.45 18.04
N PHE A 154 -6.13 17.95 16.88
CA PHE A 154 -6.82 18.75 15.88
C PHE A 154 -8.16 19.28 16.41
N SER A 155 -8.92 18.47 17.14
CA SER A 155 -10.18 18.90 17.76
C SER A 155 -9.94 20.00 18.81
N ILE A 156 -8.91 19.87 19.63
CA ILE A 156 -8.49 20.89 20.60
C ILE A 156 -8.10 22.19 19.86
N LEU A 157 -7.32 22.10 18.79
CA LEU A 157 -6.91 23.25 17.97
C LEU A 157 -8.12 24.00 17.39
N VAL A 158 -9.11 23.27 16.85
CA VAL A 158 -10.34 23.88 16.31
C VAL A 158 -11.11 24.63 17.41
N VAL A 159 -11.19 24.07 18.62
CA VAL A 159 -11.83 24.74 19.76
C VAL A 159 -11.05 26.01 20.13
N ILE A 160 -9.72 25.96 20.20
CA ILE A 160 -8.86 27.12 20.50
C ILE A 160 -9.11 28.25 19.50
N ILE A 161 -9.05 27.94 18.20
CA ILE A 161 -9.26 28.93 17.12
C ILE A 161 -10.67 29.54 17.22
N ALA A 162 -11.69 28.72 17.48
CA ALA A 162 -13.06 29.21 17.61
C ALA A 162 -13.23 30.13 18.84
N THR A 163 -12.63 29.78 19.97
CA THR A 163 -12.66 30.63 21.18
C THR A 163 -11.93 31.96 20.99
N GLU A 164 -10.83 31.97 20.24
CA GLU A 164 -10.05 33.19 19.98
C GLU A 164 -10.77 34.16 19.03
N ASN A 165 -11.63 33.65 18.16
CA ASN A 165 -12.41 34.46 17.20
C ASN A 165 -13.80 34.88 17.71
N ASP A 166 -14.09 34.77 19.02
CA ASP A 166 -15.41 35.03 19.64
C ASP A 166 -16.58 34.24 19.02
N VAL A 167 -16.27 33.22 18.21
CA VAL A 167 -17.26 32.29 17.67
C VAL A 167 -17.57 31.29 18.75
N ARG A 168 -18.76 31.33 19.37
CA ARG A 168 -19.21 30.33 20.36
C ARG A 168 -18.99 28.92 19.78
N PRO A 169 -17.94 28.19 20.18
CA PRO A 169 -17.67 26.88 19.63
C PRO A 169 -18.67 25.94 20.28
N SER A 170 -19.71 25.56 19.56
CA SER A 170 -20.47 24.39 20.01
C SER A 170 -19.54 23.18 19.81
N LEU A 171 -19.32 22.38 20.85
CA LEU A 171 -18.64 21.08 20.75
C LEU A 171 -19.25 20.20 19.64
N LEU A 172 -20.52 20.45 19.31
CA LEU A 172 -21.25 19.85 18.20
C LEU A 172 -20.66 20.22 16.82
N ALA A 173 -20.06 21.39 16.65
CA ALA A 173 -19.46 21.82 15.37
C ALA A 173 -18.10 21.15 15.08
N SER A 174 -17.34 20.75 16.10
CA SER A 174 -16.08 19.98 15.93
C SER A 174 -16.30 18.49 15.69
N LEU A 175 -17.50 17.99 16.02
CA LEU A 175 -17.82 16.56 15.99
C LEU A 175 -17.81 15.97 14.56
N PRO A 176 -18.35 16.64 13.52
CA PRO A 176 -18.22 16.18 12.13
C PRO A 176 -16.77 16.08 11.66
N LEU A 177 -15.91 17.05 12.01
CA LEU A 177 -14.50 17.04 11.65
C LEU A 177 -13.76 15.86 12.31
N PHE A 178 -14.07 15.59 13.57
CA PHE A 178 -13.54 14.43 14.29
C PHE A 178 -13.97 13.11 13.62
N CYS A 179 -15.25 12.97 13.28
CA CYS A 179 -15.77 11.79 12.58
C CYS A 179 -15.12 11.58 11.21
N VAL A 180 -14.99 12.65 10.40
CA VAL A 180 -14.33 12.58 9.09
C VAL A 180 -12.87 12.17 9.24
N SER A 181 -12.17 12.70 10.23
CA SER A 181 -10.76 12.38 10.47
C SER A 181 -10.56 10.93 10.95
N ILE A 182 -11.46 10.39 11.78
CA ILE A 182 -11.46 8.97 12.14
C ILE A 182 -11.72 8.09 10.91
N LEU A 183 -12.74 8.41 10.12
CA LEU A 183 -13.08 7.64 8.91
C LEU A 183 -11.93 7.64 7.92
N PHE A 184 -11.27 8.79 7.72
CA PHE A 184 -10.12 8.91 6.85
C PHE A 184 -8.93 8.07 7.33
N ASN A 185 -8.60 8.12 8.63
CA ASN A 185 -7.57 7.27 9.22
C ASN A 185 -7.89 5.78 9.07
N PHE A 186 -9.15 5.40 9.26
CA PHE A 186 -9.60 4.03 9.06
C PHE A 186 -9.45 3.59 7.60
N MET A 187 -9.89 4.41 6.64
CA MET A 187 -9.75 4.13 5.21
C MET A 187 -8.27 4.01 4.78
N LEU A 188 -7.41 4.88 5.30
CA LEU A 188 -5.96 4.80 5.07
C LEU A 188 -5.36 3.51 5.63
N MET A 189 -5.70 3.16 6.88
CA MET A 189 -5.27 1.90 7.49
C MET A 189 -5.73 0.71 6.66
N GLN A 190 -6.99 0.68 6.21
CA GLN A 190 -7.54 -0.38 5.38
C GLN A 190 -6.81 -0.48 4.04
N SER A 191 -6.54 0.66 3.40
CA SER A 191 -5.81 0.74 2.12
C SER A 191 -4.38 0.21 2.24
N LEU A 192 -3.66 0.56 3.31
CA LEU A 192 -2.29 0.10 3.56
C LEU A 192 -2.22 -1.40 3.87
N ARG A 193 -3.23 -1.92 4.58
CA ARG A 193 -3.30 -3.33 4.97
C ARG A 193 -3.90 -4.25 3.92
N ARG A 194 -4.48 -3.70 2.84
CA ARG A 194 -5.20 -4.46 1.80
C ARG A 194 -4.37 -5.62 1.27
N ASN A 195 -3.13 -5.36 0.86
CA ASN A 195 -2.26 -6.38 0.26
C ASN A 195 -1.98 -7.55 1.22
N TYR A 196 -1.68 -7.22 2.49
CA TYR A 196 -1.42 -8.21 3.53
C TYR A 196 -2.68 -9.03 3.88
N ARG A 197 -3.84 -8.39 3.98
CA ARG A 197 -5.11 -9.07 4.26
C ARG A 197 -5.51 -10.02 3.14
N SER A 198 -5.45 -9.58 1.88
CA SER A 198 -5.71 -10.44 0.73
C SER A 198 -4.75 -11.63 0.69
N ALA A 199 -3.45 -11.41 0.93
CA ALA A 199 -2.48 -12.51 1.00
C ALA A 199 -2.79 -13.51 2.12
N LYS A 200 -3.19 -13.01 3.31
CA LYS A 200 -3.57 -13.87 4.44
C LYS A 200 -4.84 -14.67 4.17
N LEU A 201 -5.80 -14.07 3.47
CA LEU A 201 -7.06 -14.73 3.08
C LEU A 201 -6.77 -15.88 2.11
N ILE A 202 -6.04 -15.60 1.03
CA ILE A 202 -5.69 -16.62 0.04
C ILE A 202 -4.85 -17.74 0.67
N ALA A 203 -3.91 -17.41 1.57
CA ALA A 203 -3.09 -18.41 2.24
C ALA A 203 -3.92 -19.35 3.13
N LYS A 204 -4.95 -18.81 3.81
CA LYS A 204 -5.84 -19.59 4.67
C LYS A 204 -6.71 -20.55 3.87
N THR A 205 -7.20 -20.14 2.70
CA THR A 205 -8.05 -20.98 1.84
C THR A 205 -7.22 -22.07 1.16
N LEU A 206 -6.01 -21.75 0.69
CA LEU A 206 -5.13 -22.75 0.08
C LEU A 206 -4.58 -23.77 1.09
N GLY A 207 -4.38 -23.37 2.35
CA GLY A 207 -3.93 -24.28 3.43
C GLY A 207 -5.04 -25.08 4.11
N ARG A 208 -6.30 -24.94 3.68
CA ARG A 208 -7.45 -25.73 4.16
C ARG A 208 -7.73 -26.98 3.30
N ARG A 209 -6.96 -27.18 2.22
CA ARG A 209 -6.96 -28.39 1.40
C ARG A 209 -5.76 -29.24 1.80
#